data_AF-A0A8H2JRD9-F1
#
_entry.id   AF-A0A8H2JRD9-F1
#
_cell.length_a   1.000
_cell.length_b   1.000
_cell.length_c   1.000
_cell.angle_alpha   90.00
_cell.angle_beta   90.00
_cell.angle_gamma   90.00
#
_symmetry.space_group_name_H-M   'P 1'
#
loop_
_entity.id
_entity.type
_entity.pdbx_description
1 polymer ?
#
loop_
_entity_poly.entity_id
_entity_poly.type
_entity_poly.pdbx_seq_one_letter_code
_entity_poly.pdbx_strand_id
1 'polypeptide(L)'
;MPFLYAIFCLKGFDNRHRFFVTSLVAFISFIVTSTLLFSDFTLNFIVLLLLTIVIFFSTTRRLRDADITKKWQLVLAGLFLLTGLLTLLIENNSSYYLLILPALICALLLTYPSNSKVADKHYILGYYGPVNLSDHIKKSDTVQSHKVRIEPTLMTQSTGEQCYSEDFSTGQRSVTTEQNVVNTEQVSDNLSDGSLNSNSHNNWHNKKTDIGELIRLKLLGNRNFQLSAIAGVTLIALTIIVMSAFNAISPSDSSHEKLTSAQNSSGAESDITNNFSNSISANAAGENAIKNIVSNKKHLLMMPDNFNLYLSVYQGIIIHWKADQAANGQLWSLLSGSGDKSCQTISFNKGEAIRPIGVLVDNGSDYFASFSPLDSKELIQALAFRGNFSLCGYNFSLKGSQAVLGKNSQYAPFLEKDA
;
A
#
# COMPACT_ATOMS: atom_id res chain seq x y z
N MET A 1 -21.65 -19.25 5.35
CA MET A 1 -20.42 -18.56 5.85
C MET A 1 -20.78 -17.54 6.93
N PRO A 2 -20.91 -17.93 8.21
CA PRO A 2 -21.33 -17.01 9.29
C PRO A 2 -20.32 -15.87 9.52
N PHE A 3 -19.06 -16.04 9.11
CA PHE A 3 -18.06 -14.98 9.12
C PHE A 3 -18.41 -13.75 8.24
N LEU A 4 -18.89 -13.97 7.01
CA LEU A 4 -19.31 -12.87 6.12
C LEU A 4 -20.53 -12.13 6.70
N TYR A 5 -21.51 -12.87 7.22
CA TYR A 5 -22.64 -12.28 7.92
C TYR A 5 -22.20 -11.44 9.12
N ALA A 6 -21.20 -11.88 9.86
CA ALA A 6 -20.66 -11.11 10.98
C ALA A 6 -19.99 -9.81 10.50
N ILE A 7 -19.29 -9.80 9.36
CA ILE A 7 -18.66 -8.58 8.77
C ILE A 7 -19.71 -7.54 8.40
N PHE A 8 -20.80 -7.94 7.74
CA PHE A 8 -21.87 -7.03 7.31
C PHE A 8 -22.93 -6.77 8.40
N CYS A 9 -22.78 -7.35 9.59
CA CYS A 9 -23.76 -7.17 10.65
C CYS A 9 -23.66 -5.78 11.28
N LEU A 10 -24.74 -5.00 11.14
CA LEU A 10 -24.85 -3.69 11.76
C LEU A 10 -24.98 -3.76 13.29
N LYS A 11 -25.32 -4.90 13.88
CA LYS A 11 -25.52 -5.08 15.33
C LYS A 11 -24.33 -5.86 15.91
N GLY A 12 -23.83 -5.43 17.06
CA GLY A 12 -22.71 -6.09 17.76
C GLY A 12 -21.53 -5.17 18.08
N PHE A 13 -20.47 -5.77 18.59
CA PHE A 13 -19.31 -5.15 19.18
C PHE A 13 -18.05 -5.83 18.64
N ASP A 14 -17.05 -5.01 18.31
CA ASP A 14 -15.75 -5.48 17.83
C ASP A 14 -14.68 -5.09 18.83
N ASN A 15 -13.87 -6.09 19.23
CA ASN A 15 -12.69 -5.82 20.04
C ASN A 15 -11.60 -5.10 19.21
N ARG A 16 -10.58 -4.58 19.89
CA ARG A 16 -9.45 -3.87 19.25
C ARG A 16 -8.77 -4.67 18.15
N HIS A 17 -8.51 -5.95 18.42
CA HIS A 17 -7.79 -6.82 17.50
C HIS A 17 -8.57 -7.04 16.21
N ARG A 18 -9.87 -7.34 16.30
CA ARG A 18 -10.73 -7.55 15.13
C ARG A 18 -10.89 -6.29 14.31
N PHE A 19 -11.07 -5.14 14.96
CA PHE A 19 -11.11 -3.86 14.28
C PHE A 19 -9.80 -3.57 13.53
N PHE A 20 -8.65 -3.77 14.19
CA PHE A 20 -7.33 -3.60 13.58
C PHE A 20 -7.13 -4.47 12.34
N VAL A 21 -7.37 -5.78 12.47
CA VAL A 21 -7.20 -6.74 11.36
C VAL A 21 -8.12 -6.39 10.20
N THR A 22 -9.39 -6.08 10.47
CA THR A 22 -10.37 -5.72 9.42
C THR A 22 -9.94 -4.46 8.68
N SER A 23 -9.50 -3.42 9.40
CA SER A 23 -9.04 -2.17 8.79
C SER A 23 -7.73 -2.34 8.01
N LEU A 24 -6.78 -3.11 8.53
CA LEU A 24 -5.50 -3.40 7.86
C LEU A 24 -5.73 -4.14 6.55
N VAL A 25 -6.55 -5.20 6.58
CA VAL A 25 -6.90 -5.98 5.39
C VAL A 25 -7.62 -5.10 4.36
N ALA A 26 -8.51 -4.21 4.78
CA ALA A 26 -9.20 -3.30 3.86
C ALA A 26 -8.23 -2.31 3.19
N PHE A 27 -7.28 -1.70 3.94
CA PHE A 27 -6.28 -0.80 3.35
C PHE A 27 -5.36 -1.53 2.36
N ILE A 28 -4.82 -2.68 2.75
CA ILE A 28 -3.96 -3.48 1.87
C ILE A 28 -4.72 -3.94 0.63
N SER A 29 -5.95 -4.43 0.81
CA SER A 29 -6.81 -4.86 -0.31
C SER A 29 -7.09 -3.72 -1.27
N PHE A 30 -7.31 -2.49 -0.78
CA PHE A 30 -7.50 -1.34 -1.65
C PHE A 30 -6.24 -1.04 -2.47
N ILE A 31 -5.07 -0.95 -1.83
CA ILE A 31 -3.79 -0.68 -2.52
C ILE A 31 -3.48 -1.76 -3.56
N VAL A 32 -3.65 -3.03 -3.21
CA VAL A 32 -3.40 -4.15 -4.12
C VAL A 32 -4.40 -4.12 -5.28
N THR A 33 -5.68 -3.89 -5.01
CA THR A 33 -6.68 -3.89 -6.09
C THR A 33 -6.53 -2.68 -7.01
N SER A 34 -6.22 -1.50 -6.46
CA SER A 34 -6.01 -0.27 -7.24
C SER A 34 -4.77 -0.34 -8.13
N THR A 35 -3.73 -1.05 -7.70
CA THR A 35 -2.53 -1.30 -8.51
C THR A 35 -2.78 -2.36 -9.58
N LEU A 36 -3.50 -3.45 -9.26
CA LEU A 36 -3.81 -4.51 -10.22
C LEU A 36 -4.81 -4.08 -11.30
N LEU A 37 -5.79 -3.24 -10.94
CA LEU A 37 -6.86 -2.80 -11.84
C LEU A 37 -6.62 -1.38 -12.38
N PHE A 38 -5.37 -0.95 -12.54
CA PHE A 38 -5.02 0.43 -12.94
C PHE A 38 -5.79 0.94 -14.16
N SER A 39 -6.16 0.06 -15.10
CA SER A 39 -6.90 0.40 -16.32
C SER A 39 -8.37 0.79 -16.11
N ASP A 40 -9.00 0.32 -15.03
CA ASP A 40 -10.45 0.35 -14.89
C ASP A 40 -10.91 1.17 -13.69
N PHE A 41 -11.12 2.47 -13.90
CA PHE A 41 -11.60 3.40 -12.86
C PHE A 41 -12.90 2.92 -12.22
N THR A 42 -13.86 2.45 -13.03
CA THR A 42 -15.19 2.01 -12.54
C THR A 42 -15.08 0.82 -11.58
N LEU A 43 -14.24 -0.17 -11.90
CA LEU A 43 -14.05 -1.33 -11.04
C LEU A 43 -13.36 -0.94 -9.73
N ASN A 44 -12.33 -0.11 -9.79
CA ASN A 44 -11.68 0.42 -8.59
C ASN A 44 -12.62 1.22 -7.70
N PHE A 45 -13.49 2.02 -8.30
CA PHE A 45 -14.50 2.78 -7.57
C PHE A 45 -15.51 1.85 -6.87
N ILE A 46 -15.96 0.78 -7.54
CA ILE A 46 -16.85 -0.23 -6.94
C ILE A 46 -16.16 -0.94 -5.76
N VAL A 47 -14.89 -1.32 -5.92
CA VAL A 47 -14.11 -1.97 -4.85
C VAL A 47 -13.92 -1.02 -3.66
N LEU A 48 -13.59 0.26 -3.91
CA LEU A 48 -13.48 1.29 -2.88
C LEU A 48 -14.79 1.43 -2.09
N LEU A 49 -15.93 1.45 -2.78
CA LEU A 49 -17.26 1.54 -2.15
C LEU A 49 -17.51 0.33 -1.25
N LEU A 50 -17.23 -0.89 -1.73
CA LEU A 50 -17.40 -2.12 -0.95
C LEU A 50 -16.53 -2.13 0.31
N LEU A 51 -15.25 -1.77 0.18
CA LEU A 51 -14.32 -1.70 1.32
C LEU A 51 -14.72 -0.60 2.31
N THR A 52 -15.23 0.53 1.82
CA THR A 52 -15.76 1.61 2.67
C THR A 52 -16.95 1.11 3.50
N ILE A 53 -17.86 0.33 2.92
CA ILE A 53 -18.99 -0.28 3.64
C ILE A 53 -18.49 -1.21 4.75
N VAL A 54 -17.49 -2.05 4.47
CA VAL A 54 -16.89 -2.96 5.46
C VAL A 54 -16.27 -2.17 6.62
N ILE A 55 -15.50 -1.12 6.31
CA ILE A 55 -14.92 -0.23 7.33
C ILE A 55 -16.03 0.45 8.12
N PHE A 56 -17.09 0.95 7.49
CA PHE A 56 -18.22 1.60 8.17
C PHE A 56 -18.91 0.69 9.20
N PHE A 57 -19.11 -0.59 8.88
CA PHE A 57 -19.67 -1.54 9.83
C PHE A 57 -18.69 -1.89 10.96
N SER A 58 -17.41 -2.03 10.64
CA SER A 58 -16.34 -2.25 11.62
C SER A 58 -16.22 -1.07 12.60
N THR A 59 -16.20 0.17 12.10
CA THR A 59 -16.14 1.37 12.94
C THR A 59 -17.37 1.52 13.80
N THR A 60 -18.57 1.32 13.25
CA THR A 60 -19.81 1.38 14.02
C THR A 60 -19.82 0.39 15.19
N ARG A 61 -19.36 -0.84 14.95
CA ARG A 61 -19.22 -1.86 16.01
C ARG A 61 -18.16 -1.48 17.04
N ARG A 62 -17.03 -0.93 16.60
CA ARG A 62 -15.94 -0.47 17.48
C ARG A 62 -16.32 0.74 18.33
N LEU A 63 -17.06 1.70 17.79
CA LEU A 63 -17.52 2.86 18.54
C LEU A 63 -18.54 2.49 19.61
N ARG A 64 -19.41 1.51 19.34
CA ARG A 64 -20.32 0.95 20.37
C ARG A 64 -19.56 0.21 21.46
N ASP A 65 -18.50 -0.50 21.11
CA ASP A 65 -17.63 -1.18 22.07
C ASP A 65 -16.91 -0.19 22.98
N ALA A 66 -16.42 0.91 22.43
CA ALA A 66 -15.75 1.97 23.18
C ALA A 66 -16.69 3.01 23.83
N ASP A 67 -18.02 2.83 23.71
CA ASP A 67 -19.07 3.75 24.19
C ASP A 67 -18.85 5.22 23.75
N ILE A 68 -18.35 5.41 22.52
CA ILE A 68 -18.06 6.72 21.94
C ILE A 68 -19.34 7.29 21.28
N THR A 69 -19.52 8.60 21.39
CA THR A 69 -20.67 9.30 20.81
C THR A 69 -20.87 9.00 19.33
N LYS A 70 -22.14 8.89 18.93
CA LYS A 70 -22.58 8.46 17.59
C LYS A 70 -21.99 9.26 16.42
N LYS A 71 -21.53 10.51 16.65
CA LYS A 71 -21.04 11.43 15.60
C LYS A 71 -19.68 11.02 15.00
N TRP A 72 -18.84 10.27 15.73
CA TRP A 72 -17.54 9.84 15.22
C TRP A 72 -17.61 8.68 14.21
N GLN A 73 -18.79 8.07 14.02
CA GLN A 73 -18.97 6.89 13.16
C GLN A 73 -18.71 7.19 11.68
N LEU A 74 -19.07 8.39 11.22
CA LEU A 74 -18.92 8.80 9.83
C LEU A 74 -17.51 9.27 9.49
N VAL A 75 -16.73 9.68 10.50
CA VAL A 75 -15.44 10.35 10.29
C VAL A 75 -14.46 9.42 9.56
N LEU A 76 -14.26 8.20 10.05
CA LEU A 76 -13.25 7.31 9.48
C LEU A 76 -13.67 6.74 8.12
N ALA A 77 -14.93 6.30 7.98
CA ALA A 77 -15.42 5.77 6.70
C ALA A 77 -15.49 6.84 5.61
N GLY A 78 -16.01 8.03 5.95
CA GLY A 78 -16.08 9.16 5.01
C GLY A 78 -14.69 9.65 4.59
N LEU A 79 -13.74 9.69 5.54
CA LEU A 79 -12.37 10.05 5.24
C LEU A 79 -11.66 9.03 4.36
N PHE A 80 -11.88 7.73 4.59
CA PHE A 80 -11.36 6.68 3.73
C PHE A 80 -11.94 6.77 2.31
N LEU A 81 -13.24 7.02 2.17
CA LEU A 81 -13.87 7.21 0.86
C LEU A 81 -13.32 8.44 0.14
N LEU A 82 -13.18 9.57 0.85
CA LEU A 82 -12.64 10.80 0.28
C LEU A 82 -11.19 10.62 -0.17
N THR A 83 -10.32 10.10 0.70
CA THR A 83 -8.90 9.89 0.40
C THR A 83 -8.69 8.81 -0.65
N GLY A 84 -9.48 7.75 -0.65
CA GLY A 84 -9.48 6.71 -1.67
C GLY A 84 -9.92 7.25 -3.03
N LEU A 85 -10.98 8.06 -3.09
CA LEU A 85 -11.43 8.70 -4.33
C LEU A 85 -10.36 9.63 -4.89
N LEU A 86 -9.73 10.44 -4.03
CA LEU A 86 -8.66 11.34 -4.42
C LEU A 86 -7.41 10.58 -4.90
N THR A 87 -7.13 9.41 -4.30
CA THR A 87 -6.07 8.49 -4.74
C THR A 87 -6.32 8.00 -6.16
N LEU A 88 -7.56 7.64 -6.50
CA LEU A 88 -7.96 7.20 -7.84
C LEU A 88 -7.90 8.34 -8.88
N LEU A 89 -8.17 9.58 -8.48
CA LEU A 89 -8.15 10.74 -9.40
C LEU A 89 -6.73 11.25 -9.71
N ILE A 90 -5.80 11.12 -8.78
CA ILE A 90 -4.44 11.68 -8.91
C ILE A 90 -3.50 10.75 -9.71
N GLU A 91 -3.84 9.46 -9.88
CA GLU A 91 -3.10 8.47 -10.67
C GLU A 91 -1.57 8.49 -10.48
N ASN A 92 -1.11 8.77 -9.26
CA ASN A 92 0.31 8.86 -8.91
C ASN A 92 0.62 7.92 -7.75
N ASN A 93 1.78 7.26 -7.76
CA ASN A 93 2.24 6.42 -6.65
C ASN A 93 2.28 7.18 -5.31
N SER A 94 2.53 8.49 -5.34
CA SER A 94 2.51 9.34 -4.14
C SER A 94 1.10 9.57 -3.57
N SER A 95 0.03 9.31 -4.34
CA SER A 95 -1.34 9.53 -3.87
C SER A 95 -1.74 8.52 -2.78
N TYR A 96 -1.12 7.33 -2.73
CA TYR A 96 -1.34 6.35 -1.67
C TYR A 96 -0.99 6.86 -0.27
N TYR A 97 -0.09 7.85 -0.15
CA TYR A 97 0.21 8.49 1.14
C TYR A 97 -1.00 9.19 1.77
N LEU A 98 -2.04 9.54 0.99
CA LEU A 98 -3.30 10.08 1.54
C LEU A 98 -3.98 9.10 2.49
N LEU A 99 -3.76 7.79 2.32
CA LEU A 99 -4.34 6.76 3.19
C LEU A 99 -3.75 6.75 4.60
N ILE A 100 -2.63 7.47 4.84
CA ILE A 100 -2.11 7.69 6.19
C ILE A 100 -3.14 8.43 7.05
N LEU A 101 -3.91 9.35 6.45
CA LEU A 101 -4.90 10.16 7.15
C LEU A 101 -6.00 9.31 7.82
N PRO A 102 -6.73 8.42 7.10
CA PRO A 102 -7.66 7.48 7.74
C PRO A 102 -6.94 6.46 8.64
N ALA A 103 -5.70 6.06 8.34
CA ALA A 103 -4.94 5.16 9.21
C ALA A 103 -4.65 5.77 10.61
N LEU A 104 -4.38 7.07 10.70
CA LEU A 104 -4.19 7.76 11.98
C LEU A 104 -5.47 7.82 12.81
N ILE A 105 -6.63 7.98 12.16
CA ILE A 105 -7.92 7.92 12.86
C ILE A 105 -8.22 6.49 13.32
N CYS A 106 -7.88 5.47 12.52
CA CYS A 106 -7.91 4.07 12.97
C CYS A 106 -7.04 3.84 14.21
N ALA A 107 -5.81 4.35 14.20
CA ALA A 107 -4.89 4.25 15.33
C ALA A 107 -5.46 4.92 16.59
N LEU A 108 -6.09 6.09 16.43
CA LEU A 108 -6.76 6.78 17.53
C LEU A 108 -7.89 5.93 18.14
N LEU A 109 -8.75 5.32 17.32
CA LEU A 109 -9.85 4.46 17.79
C LEU A 109 -9.36 3.17 18.48
N LEU A 110 -8.16 2.70 18.16
CA LEU A 110 -7.53 1.57 18.84
C LEU A 110 -7.11 1.91 20.27
N THR A 111 -6.79 3.17 20.57
CA THR A 111 -6.39 3.61 21.92
C THR A 111 -7.54 3.58 22.94
N TYR A 112 -8.79 3.59 22.50
CA TYR A 112 -9.93 3.55 23.41
C TYR A 112 -10.08 2.16 24.06
N PRO A 113 -10.27 2.05 25.38
CA PRO A 113 -10.63 0.77 26.00
C PRO A 113 -12.03 0.32 25.54
N SER A 114 -12.25 -1.00 25.54
CA SER A 114 -13.61 -1.55 25.48
C SER A 114 -14.33 -1.16 26.77
N ASN A 115 -15.62 -0.85 26.69
CA ASN A 115 -16.43 -0.52 27.85
C ASN A 115 -16.39 -1.69 28.85
N SER A 116 -16.20 -1.40 30.14
CA SER A 116 -16.14 -2.43 31.19
C SER A 116 -17.35 -3.37 31.19
N LYS A 117 -18.55 -2.88 30.85
CA LYS A 117 -19.78 -3.71 30.72
C LYS A 117 -19.76 -4.67 29.53
N VAL A 118 -18.85 -4.46 28.58
CA VAL A 118 -18.69 -5.25 27.35
C VAL A 118 -17.39 -6.07 27.39
N ALA A 119 -16.38 -5.62 28.13
CA ALA A 119 -15.12 -6.33 28.36
C ALA A 119 -15.32 -7.69 29.04
N ASP A 120 -16.34 -7.82 29.89
CA ASP A 120 -16.71 -9.08 30.56
C ASP A 120 -17.49 -10.05 29.64
N LYS A 121 -17.79 -9.66 28.40
CA LYS A 121 -18.53 -10.50 27.45
C LYS A 121 -17.58 -11.45 26.72
N HIS A 122 -18.03 -12.69 26.51
CA HIS A 122 -17.28 -13.68 25.75
C HIS A 122 -17.22 -13.31 24.27
N TYR A 123 -16.06 -12.80 23.84
CA TYR A 123 -15.76 -12.54 22.43
C TYR A 123 -15.38 -13.84 21.70
N ILE A 124 -16.03 -14.10 20.57
CA ILE A 124 -15.69 -15.20 19.67
C ILE A 124 -15.03 -14.59 18.43
N LEU A 125 -13.76 -14.94 18.18
CA LEU A 125 -12.94 -14.34 17.10
C LEU A 125 -12.94 -12.79 17.15
N GLY A 126 -13.07 -12.21 18.36
CA GLY A 126 -13.12 -10.77 18.59
C GLY A 126 -14.45 -10.08 18.22
N TYR A 127 -15.51 -10.84 17.93
CA TYR A 127 -16.88 -10.35 17.76
C TYR A 127 -17.75 -10.72 18.95
N TYR A 128 -18.66 -9.83 19.31
CA TYR A 128 -19.82 -10.14 20.15
C TYR A 128 -21.09 -9.55 19.52
N GLY A 129 -22.05 -10.40 19.16
CA GLY A 129 -23.26 -9.94 18.49
C GLY A 129 -24.24 -11.07 18.14
N PRO A 130 -25.29 -10.77 17.37
CA PRO A 130 -26.37 -11.72 17.07
C PRO A 130 -25.95 -12.87 16.15
N VAL A 131 -24.82 -12.74 15.44
CA VAL A 131 -24.32 -13.81 14.56
C VAL A 131 -23.46 -14.77 15.39
N ASN A 132 -23.88 -16.03 15.46
CA ASN A 132 -23.14 -17.07 16.18
C ASN A 132 -21.90 -17.50 15.37
N LEU A 133 -20.72 -17.37 15.97
CA LEU A 133 -19.43 -17.78 15.37
C LEU A 133 -18.82 -19.00 16.09
N SER A 134 -19.58 -19.64 16.99
CA SER A 134 -19.09 -20.75 17.82
C SER A 134 -18.67 -21.95 16.98
N ASP A 135 -19.30 -22.15 15.82
CA ASP A 135 -18.98 -23.23 14.88
C ASP A 135 -17.55 -23.14 14.32
N HIS A 136 -16.92 -21.97 14.40
CA HIS A 136 -15.53 -21.74 13.95
C HIS A 136 -14.49 -21.90 15.06
N ILE A 137 -14.94 -22.01 16.32
CA ILE A 137 -14.09 -22.51 17.38
C ILE A 137 -14.03 -24.01 17.11
N LYS A 138 -12.98 -24.49 16.44
CA LYS A 138 -12.63 -25.91 16.53
C LYS A 138 -12.68 -26.23 18.01
N LYS A 139 -13.54 -27.18 18.42
CA LYS A 139 -13.32 -27.88 19.68
C LYS A 139 -11.88 -28.34 19.56
N SER A 140 -10.97 -27.65 20.23
CA SER A 140 -9.74 -28.30 20.60
C SER A 140 -10.25 -29.51 21.34
N ASP A 141 -10.02 -30.69 20.80
CA ASP A 141 -9.83 -31.87 21.64
C ASP A 141 -8.63 -31.52 22.52
N THR A 142 -8.84 -30.62 23.48
CA THR A 142 -8.24 -30.75 24.78
C THR A 142 -8.70 -32.12 25.22
N VAL A 143 -7.90 -33.12 24.87
CA VAL A 143 -7.53 -34.17 25.81
C VAL A 143 -7.32 -33.41 27.11
N GLN A 144 -8.40 -33.30 27.89
CA GLN A 144 -8.27 -33.06 29.30
C GLN A 144 -7.29 -34.16 29.69
N SER A 145 -6.07 -33.76 30.06
CA SER A 145 -5.22 -34.63 30.85
C SER A 145 -6.03 -34.86 32.12
N HIS A 146 -6.90 -35.86 32.04
CA HIS A 146 -7.57 -36.44 33.15
C HIS A 146 -6.38 -37.01 33.93
N LYS A 147 -5.88 -36.24 34.89
CA LYS A 147 -5.15 -36.79 36.03
C LYS A 147 -6.15 -37.66 36.80
N VAL A 148 -6.59 -38.74 36.17
CA VAL A 148 -7.14 -39.89 36.86
C VAL A 148 -5.91 -40.53 37.45
N ARG A 149 -5.81 -40.41 38.77
CA ARG A 149 -4.94 -41.28 39.56
C ARG A 149 -5.45 -42.70 39.31
N ILE A 150 -4.77 -43.44 38.44
CA ILE A 150 -5.00 -44.87 38.29
C ILE A 150 -4.36 -45.51 39.50
N GLU A 151 -5.18 -45.92 40.48
CA GLU A 151 -4.72 -46.79 41.54
C GLU A 151 -4.37 -48.15 40.91
N PRO A 152 -3.22 -48.78 41.26
CA PRO A 152 -2.94 -50.13 40.83
C PRO A 152 -3.92 -51.08 41.50
N THR A 153 -4.97 -51.49 40.78
CA THR A 153 -5.84 -52.58 41.21
C THR A 153 -5.09 -53.89 41.05
N LEU A 154 -4.62 -54.43 42.17
CA LEU A 154 -4.07 -55.78 42.26
C LEU A 154 -5.21 -56.76 41.92
N MET A 155 -5.19 -57.31 40.71
CA MET A 155 -6.11 -58.35 40.27
C MET A 155 -6.04 -59.54 41.22
N THR A 156 -7.08 -59.73 42.03
CA THR A 156 -7.39 -61.03 42.63
C THR A 156 -8.56 -61.59 41.84
N GLN A 157 -8.31 -62.69 41.17
CA GLN A 157 -9.21 -63.41 40.29
C GLN A 157 -10.33 -64.09 41.09
N SER A 158 -11.58 -63.67 40.92
CA SER A 158 -12.75 -64.57 41.08
C SER A 158 -14.03 -63.99 40.45
N THR A 159 -14.40 -64.55 39.30
CA THR A 159 -15.74 -64.99 38.85
C THR A 159 -17.03 -64.19 39.16
N GLY A 160 -17.79 -63.93 38.07
CA GLY A 160 -19.23 -63.61 38.03
C GLY A 160 -19.52 -62.12 38.19
N GLU A 161 -20.37 -61.42 37.44
CA GLU A 161 -21.48 -61.72 36.53
C GLU A 161 -21.73 -60.47 35.65
N GLN A 162 -22.38 -60.64 34.51
CA GLN A 162 -22.93 -59.55 33.68
C GLN A 162 -24.18 -58.93 34.34
N CYS A 163 -24.48 -57.62 34.13
CA CYS A 163 -25.76 -57.13 33.59
C CYS A 163 -25.87 -55.58 33.54
N TYR A 164 -26.20 -55.07 32.35
CA TYR A 164 -27.11 -53.97 31.96
C TYR A 164 -27.37 -52.66 32.77
N SER A 165 -27.44 -51.60 31.95
CA SER A 165 -28.48 -50.54 31.79
C SER A 165 -28.56 -49.28 32.66
N GLU A 166 -28.57 -48.17 31.91
CA GLU A 166 -29.48 -47.02 31.89
C GLU A 166 -29.41 -45.86 32.90
N ASP A 167 -29.50 -44.68 32.26
CA ASP A 167 -29.79 -43.32 32.69
C ASP A 167 -30.73 -43.15 33.90
N PHE A 168 -30.39 -42.21 34.79
CA PHE A 168 -31.35 -41.21 35.26
C PHE A 168 -30.67 -39.97 35.87
N SER A 169 -31.41 -38.88 35.77
CA SER A 169 -31.08 -37.47 35.91
C SER A 169 -30.87 -36.94 37.33
N THR A 170 -30.34 -35.70 37.34
CA THR A 170 -30.61 -34.59 38.28
C THR A 170 -30.08 -34.69 39.70
N GLY A 171 -29.18 -33.74 40.04
CA GLY A 171 -28.83 -33.41 41.40
C GLY A 171 -28.05 -32.10 41.46
N GLN A 172 -28.76 -30.99 41.68
CA GLN A 172 -28.16 -29.76 42.22
C GLN A 172 -27.50 -30.09 43.56
N ARG A 173 -26.24 -29.69 43.78
CA ARG A 173 -25.83 -29.03 45.03
C ARG A 173 -24.48 -28.34 44.90
N SER A 174 -24.52 -27.04 45.15
CA SER A 174 -23.40 -26.18 45.52
C SER A 174 -22.82 -26.63 46.85
N VAL A 175 -21.50 -26.81 46.95
CA VAL A 175 -20.69 -26.39 48.12
C VAL A 175 -19.29 -26.05 47.62
N THR A 176 -18.94 -24.79 47.82
CA THR A 176 -17.61 -24.16 47.74
C THR A 176 -16.71 -24.56 48.91
N THR A 177 -15.44 -24.21 48.72
CA THR A 177 -14.37 -23.96 49.72
C THR A 177 -13.37 -25.11 49.84
N GLU A 178 -12.24 -25.06 49.10
CA GLU A 178 -11.02 -24.25 49.32
C GLU A 178 -10.28 -24.59 50.62
N GLN A 179 -9.01 -24.99 50.46
CA GLN A 179 -7.82 -24.60 51.22
C GLN A 179 -6.68 -25.53 50.75
N ASN A 180 -5.43 -25.12 50.61
CA ASN A 180 -4.62 -24.28 51.50
C ASN A 180 -3.25 -24.05 50.78
N VAL A 181 -2.38 -23.06 51.03
CA VAL A 181 -2.06 -22.30 52.23
C VAL A 181 -1.27 -21.06 51.80
N VAL A 182 -1.51 -19.88 52.40
CA VAL A 182 -0.46 -19.09 53.10
C VAL A 182 -1.14 -18.30 54.23
N ASN A 183 -0.97 -18.82 55.45
CA ASN A 183 -0.93 -18.24 56.80
C ASN A 183 -1.68 -16.93 57.13
N THR A 184 -2.52 -17.01 58.17
CA THR A 184 -2.83 -15.87 59.05
C THR A 184 -2.96 -16.38 60.48
N GLU A 185 -2.22 -15.77 61.41
CA GLU A 185 -2.47 -15.85 62.85
C GLU A 185 -3.49 -14.76 63.23
N GLN A 186 -4.63 -15.22 63.74
CA GLN A 186 -5.24 -14.85 65.04
C GLN A 186 -5.64 -13.37 65.29
N VAL A 187 -6.76 -13.01 65.94
CA VAL A 187 -7.83 -13.71 66.69
C VAL A 187 -8.90 -12.65 67.07
N SER A 188 -10.14 -13.10 67.30
CA SER A 188 -11.22 -12.53 68.14
C SER A 188 -12.34 -11.64 67.56
N ASP A 189 -13.54 -12.06 67.97
CA ASP A 189 -14.91 -11.62 67.70
C ASP A 189 -15.35 -10.33 68.41
N ASN A 190 -16.40 -9.67 67.90
CA ASN A 190 -17.72 -9.56 68.57
C ASN A 190 -18.73 -8.65 67.83
N LEU A 191 -20.00 -9.04 67.97
CA LEU A 191 -21.23 -8.34 67.58
C LEU A 191 -21.34 -6.92 68.17
N SER A 192 -21.99 -5.99 67.45
CA SER A 192 -23.22 -5.27 67.85
C SER A 192 -23.45 -3.98 67.04
N ASP A 193 -24.63 -3.91 66.43
CA ASP A 193 -25.58 -2.78 66.31
C ASP A 193 -25.19 -1.36 65.82
N GLY A 194 -26.13 -0.83 65.02
CA GLY A 194 -26.44 0.58 64.71
C GLY A 194 -25.36 1.66 64.64
N SER A 195 -25.19 2.27 63.45
CA SER A 195 -25.10 3.74 63.25
C SER A 195 -24.71 4.12 61.81
N LEU A 196 -25.36 5.14 61.27
CA LEU A 196 -24.89 5.93 60.12
C LEU A 196 -23.48 6.49 60.40
N ASN A 197 -22.51 6.23 59.51
CA ASN A 197 -21.68 7.32 58.99
C ASN A 197 -20.93 6.94 57.72
N SER A 198 -20.79 7.96 56.88
CA SER A 198 -19.85 8.08 55.77
C SER A 198 -18.48 7.46 56.04
N ASN A 199 -17.98 6.71 55.07
CA ASN A 199 -16.62 6.86 54.56
C ASN A 199 -16.45 6.00 53.29
N SER A 200 -16.51 6.70 52.16
CA SER A 200 -16.05 6.23 50.86
C SER A 200 -14.52 6.04 50.93
N HIS A 201 -14.08 4.90 51.46
CA HIS A 201 -12.69 4.51 51.46
C HIS A 201 -12.40 3.64 50.23
N ASN A 202 -11.90 4.32 49.19
CA ASN A 202 -10.85 3.86 48.28
C ASN A 202 -10.72 2.34 48.09
N ASN A 203 -11.67 1.76 47.35
CA ASN A 203 -11.45 0.47 46.74
C ASN A 203 -10.59 0.67 45.48
N TRP A 204 -9.28 0.88 45.68
CA TRP A 204 -8.27 0.77 44.63
C TRP A 204 -8.11 -0.71 44.26
N HIS A 205 -9.17 -1.28 43.68
CA HIS A 205 -9.06 -2.49 42.88
C HIS A 205 -8.07 -2.19 41.75
N ASN A 206 -7.06 -3.04 41.62
CA ASN A 206 -6.13 -3.18 40.50
C ASN A 206 -6.77 -2.85 39.13
N LYS A 207 -6.90 -1.57 38.78
CA LYS A 207 -7.20 -1.14 37.43
C LYS A 207 -5.90 -1.32 36.68
N LYS A 208 -5.69 -2.50 36.09
CA LYS A 208 -4.63 -2.71 35.09
C LYS A 208 -4.76 -1.55 34.10
N THR A 209 -3.82 -0.61 34.18
CA THR A 209 -3.84 0.58 33.35
C THR A 209 -3.68 0.11 31.91
N ASP A 210 -4.71 0.34 31.11
CA ASP A 210 -4.73 -0.11 29.74
C ASP A 210 -3.68 0.69 28.95
N ILE A 211 -2.74 0.00 28.32
CA ILE A 211 -1.64 0.60 27.53
C ILE A 211 -2.21 1.57 26.48
N GLY A 212 -3.35 1.24 25.87
CA GLY A 212 -4.02 2.13 24.92
C GLY A 212 -4.52 3.43 25.56
N GLU A 213 -5.04 3.34 26.79
CA GLU A 213 -5.53 4.50 27.54
C GLU A 213 -4.37 5.43 27.94
N LEU A 214 -3.21 4.87 28.31
CA LEU A 214 -2.00 5.64 28.61
C LEU A 214 -1.49 6.41 27.38
N ILE A 215 -1.43 5.75 26.22
CA ILE A 215 -1.04 6.39 24.95
C ILE A 215 -1.98 7.55 24.64
N ARG A 216 -3.29 7.33 24.77
CA ARG A 216 -4.31 8.36 24.55
C ARG A 216 -4.13 9.54 25.49
N LEU A 217 -3.96 9.31 26.79
CA LEU A 217 -3.82 10.38 27.78
C LEU A 217 -2.54 11.18 27.55
N LYS A 218 -1.45 10.55 27.09
CA LYS A 218 -0.22 11.26 26.75
C LYS A 218 -0.33 12.04 25.43
N LEU A 219 -1.06 11.50 24.45
CA LEU A 219 -1.29 12.11 23.12
C LEU A 219 -2.32 13.25 23.16
N LEU A 220 -3.45 13.05 23.81
CA LEU A 220 -4.56 14.00 23.90
C LEU A 220 -4.55 14.84 25.18
N GLY A 221 -3.76 14.50 26.20
CA GLY A 221 -3.72 15.28 27.44
C GLY A 221 -2.91 16.58 27.31
N ASN A 222 -2.00 16.66 26.35
CA ASN A 222 -1.17 17.84 26.14
C ASN A 222 -1.65 18.64 24.91
N ARG A 223 -2.21 19.83 25.14
CA ARG A 223 -2.71 20.75 24.11
C ARG A 223 -1.66 21.07 23.04
N ASN A 224 -0.38 21.14 23.40
CA ASN A 224 0.70 21.42 22.45
C ASN A 224 0.98 20.22 21.54
N PHE A 225 0.81 18.99 22.06
CA PHE A 225 0.99 17.77 21.29
C PHE A 225 -0.21 17.50 20.38
N GLN A 226 -1.43 17.81 20.83
CA GLN A 226 -2.62 17.82 19.97
C GLN A 226 -2.47 18.79 18.79
N LEU A 227 -2.04 20.02 19.05
CA LEU A 227 -1.82 21.03 18.01
C LEU A 227 -0.69 20.62 17.06
N SER A 228 0.39 20.02 17.57
CA SER A 228 1.48 19.51 16.75
C SER A 228 1.06 18.32 15.87
N ALA A 229 0.25 17.40 16.39
CA ALA A 229 -0.27 16.26 15.63
C ALA A 229 -1.24 16.72 14.52
N ILE A 230 -2.16 17.63 14.84
CA ILE A 230 -3.07 18.22 13.86
C ILE A 230 -2.27 18.99 12.80
N ALA A 231 -1.33 19.85 13.23
CA ALA A 231 -0.47 20.62 12.32
C ALA A 231 0.33 19.70 11.38
N GLY A 232 0.92 18.63 11.89
CA GLY A 232 1.67 17.65 11.09
C GLY A 232 0.79 16.95 10.06
N VAL A 233 -0.40 16.50 10.47
CA VAL A 233 -1.36 15.87 9.56
C VAL A 233 -1.84 16.85 8.49
N THR A 234 -2.14 18.09 8.87
CA THR A 234 -2.54 19.13 7.91
C THR A 234 -1.40 19.48 6.97
N LEU A 235 -0.15 19.54 7.44
CA LEU A 235 1.01 19.84 6.60
C LEU A 235 1.30 18.70 5.62
N ILE A 236 1.15 17.44 6.04
CA ILE A 236 1.27 16.30 5.13
C ILE A 236 0.15 16.34 4.08
N ALA A 237 -1.09 16.59 4.47
CA ALA A 237 -2.19 16.73 3.51
C ALA A 237 -1.96 17.89 2.54
N LEU A 238 -1.51 19.04 3.05
CA LEU A 238 -1.30 20.25 2.27
C LEU A 238 -0.08 20.14 1.35
N THR A 239 0.99 19.49 1.78
CA THR A 239 2.15 19.19 0.91
C THR A 239 1.76 18.27 -0.24
N ILE A 240 0.90 17.27 0.00
CA ILE A 240 0.45 16.39 -1.08
C ILE A 240 -0.54 17.10 -2.02
N ILE A 241 -1.43 17.95 -1.49
CA ILE A 241 -2.32 18.80 -2.31
C ILE A 241 -1.52 19.83 -3.12
N VAL A 242 -0.47 20.41 -2.55
CA VAL A 242 0.42 21.34 -3.25
C VAL A 242 1.21 20.59 -4.31
N MET A 243 1.74 19.41 -4.03
CA MET A 243 2.46 18.59 -5.02
C MET A 243 1.54 18.16 -6.17
N SER A 244 0.27 17.84 -5.90
CA SER A 244 -0.71 17.54 -6.94
C SER A 244 -1.15 18.78 -7.72
N ALA A 245 -1.29 19.93 -7.06
CA ALA A 245 -1.62 21.21 -7.71
C ALA A 245 -0.45 21.74 -8.56
N PHE A 246 0.81 21.57 -8.14
CA PHE A 246 1.98 21.89 -8.95
C PHE A 246 2.03 21.06 -10.23
N ASN A 247 1.68 19.77 -10.16
CA ASN A 247 1.57 18.94 -11.36
C ASN A 247 0.38 19.33 -12.27
N ALA A 248 -0.66 19.97 -11.74
CA ALA A 248 -1.83 20.41 -12.50
C ALA A 248 -1.70 21.85 -13.07
N ILE A 249 -0.94 22.73 -12.40
CA ILE A 249 -0.77 24.14 -12.76
C ILE A 249 0.53 24.39 -13.55
N SER A 250 1.50 23.46 -13.50
CA SER A 250 2.65 23.48 -14.40
C SER A 250 2.47 22.49 -15.55
N PRO A 251 1.83 22.87 -16.68
CA PRO A 251 2.38 22.41 -17.94
C PRO A 251 3.81 22.94 -17.95
N SER A 252 4.79 22.05 -17.92
CA SER A 252 6.20 22.42 -17.95
C SER A 252 6.57 23.01 -19.31
N ASP A 253 6.16 24.25 -19.56
CA ASP A 253 6.93 25.18 -20.37
C ASP A 253 7.84 25.95 -19.41
N SER A 254 8.84 25.25 -18.88
CA SER A 254 9.94 25.88 -18.17
C SER A 254 10.87 26.52 -19.19
N SER A 255 10.51 27.71 -19.66
CA SER A 255 11.40 28.62 -20.37
C SER A 255 12.18 29.47 -19.36
N HIS A 256 13.51 29.41 -19.51
CA HIS A 256 14.50 30.43 -19.19
C HIS A 256 14.82 30.77 -17.72
N GLU A 257 15.98 30.27 -17.29
CA GLU A 257 16.95 31.11 -16.58
C GLU A 257 18.30 31.13 -17.33
N LYS A 258 18.88 32.33 -17.39
CA LYS A 258 20.00 32.80 -18.23
C LYS A 258 21.32 32.04 -18.05
N LEU A 259 22.04 31.84 -19.16
CA LEU A 259 23.42 32.31 -19.22
C LEU A 259 23.78 32.86 -20.62
N THR A 260 24.42 34.01 -20.58
CA THR A 260 24.89 34.91 -21.62
C THR A 260 25.76 34.24 -22.68
N SER A 261 25.46 34.42 -23.97
CA SER A 261 26.44 34.66 -25.04
C SER A 261 25.74 35.11 -26.32
N ALA A 262 26.34 36.11 -26.96
CA ALA A 262 25.83 36.85 -28.11
C ALA A 262 25.94 36.07 -29.43
N GLN A 263 24.98 36.27 -30.34
CA GLN A 263 25.18 36.88 -31.67
C GLN A 263 23.94 36.69 -32.59
N ASN A 264 23.43 37.82 -33.06
CA ASN A 264 22.86 38.13 -34.38
C ASN A 264 22.05 37.06 -35.15
N SER A 265 20.78 37.37 -35.47
CA SER A 265 20.32 37.79 -36.82
C SER A 265 18.78 37.72 -36.97
N SER A 266 18.19 38.89 -37.23
CA SER A 266 16.99 39.21 -38.05
C SER A 266 16.00 38.11 -38.51
N GLY A 267 14.70 38.37 -38.24
CA GLY A 267 13.72 38.60 -39.31
C GLY A 267 12.56 37.60 -39.51
N ALA A 268 11.33 38.13 -39.40
CA ALA A 268 10.07 37.74 -40.07
C ALA A 268 9.19 36.59 -39.50
N GLU A 269 8.21 36.99 -38.67
CA GLU A 269 6.75 36.93 -38.91
C GLU A 269 6.10 35.67 -39.56
N SER A 270 5.21 34.99 -38.83
CA SER A 270 3.76 34.95 -39.13
C SER A 270 2.99 33.98 -38.22
N ASP A 271 1.87 34.49 -37.69
CA ASP A 271 0.79 33.78 -37.02
C ASP A 271 0.08 32.78 -37.94
N ILE A 272 -0.27 31.60 -37.42
CA ILE A 272 -1.56 30.94 -37.73
C ILE A 272 -2.15 30.32 -36.45
N THR A 273 -3.38 30.72 -36.19
CA THR A 273 -4.32 30.37 -35.12
C THR A 273 -4.90 28.95 -35.23
N ASN A 274 -5.05 28.31 -34.07
CA ASN A 274 -6.20 27.55 -33.55
C ASN A 274 -7.04 26.65 -34.49
N ASN A 275 -7.09 25.34 -34.21
CA ASN A 275 -8.25 24.67 -33.56
C ASN A 275 -8.36 23.16 -33.84
N PHE A 276 -8.86 22.46 -32.80
CA PHE A 276 -9.70 21.25 -32.83
C PHE A 276 -9.07 19.91 -33.24
N SER A 277 -9.00 18.97 -32.29
CA SER A 277 -10.06 17.96 -32.10
C SER A 277 -9.60 16.86 -31.15
N ASN A 278 -10.27 16.79 -29.99
CA ASN A 278 -10.26 15.61 -29.14
C ASN A 278 -10.81 14.40 -29.90
N SER A 279 -9.94 13.47 -30.25
CA SER A 279 -10.28 12.05 -30.39
C SER A 279 -9.07 11.25 -29.90
N ILE A 280 -9.10 10.86 -28.62
CA ILE A 280 -8.06 10.03 -28.02
C ILE A 280 -8.28 8.61 -28.55
N SER A 281 -7.61 8.32 -29.67
CA SER A 281 -7.23 6.96 -30.03
C SER A 281 -6.07 6.55 -29.12
N ALA A 282 -6.07 5.32 -28.59
CA ALA A 282 -5.02 4.80 -27.70
C ALA A 282 -3.59 4.91 -28.29
N ASN A 283 -3.48 5.13 -29.60
CA ASN A 283 -2.22 5.39 -30.30
C ASN A 283 -1.63 6.79 -30.00
N ALA A 284 -2.46 7.78 -29.68
CA ALA A 284 -2.02 9.16 -29.43
C ALA A 284 -1.35 9.32 -28.04
N ALA A 285 -1.79 8.55 -27.04
CA ALA A 285 -1.19 8.57 -25.71
C ALA A 285 0.23 7.98 -25.71
N GLY A 286 0.43 6.88 -26.44
CA GLY A 286 1.75 6.25 -26.63
C GLY A 286 2.72 7.15 -27.38
N GLU A 287 2.25 7.80 -28.46
CA GLU A 287 3.09 8.71 -29.26
C GLU A 287 3.53 9.94 -28.44
N ASN A 288 2.63 10.55 -27.67
CA ASN A 288 2.95 11.68 -26.80
C ASN A 288 3.94 11.29 -25.68
N ALA A 289 3.80 10.10 -25.10
CA ALA A 289 4.73 9.60 -24.08
C ALA A 289 6.14 9.40 -24.65
N ILE A 290 6.29 8.80 -25.83
CA ILE A 290 7.61 8.60 -26.43
C ILE A 290 8.18 9.94 -26.92
N LYS A 291 7.35 10.86 -27.43
CA LYS A 291 7.79 12.21 -27.80
C LYS A 291 8.37 12.95 -26.60
N ASN A 292 7.74 12.87 -25.43
CA ASN A 292 8.26 13.45 -24.19
C ASN A 292 9.60 12.84 -23.77
N ILE A 293 9.80 11.53 -23.95
CA ILE A 293 11.10 10.88 -23.68
C ILE A 293 12.17 11.41 -24.66
N VAL A 294 11.82 11.52 -25.94
CA VAL A 294 12.70 12.02 -27.00
C VAL A 294 12.96 13.53 -26.87
N SER A 295 12.08 14.31 -26.26
CA SER A 295 12.32 15.73 -25.97
C SER A 295 13.36 15.97 -24.87
N ASN A 296 13.68 14.97 -24.04
CA ASN A 296 14.63 15.07 -22.94
C ASN A 296 16.07 14.69 -23.30
N LYS A 297 16.48 14.89 -24.56
CA LYS A 297 17.85 14.63 -25.04
C LYS A 297 18.87 15.54 -24.35
N LYS A 298 19.80 14.97 -23.58
CA LYS A 298 21.00 15.65 -23.06
C LYS A 298 22.26 14.88 -23.47
N HIS A 299 23.42 15.50 -23.25
CA HIS A 299 24.75 14.90 -23.43
C HIS A 299 24.92 14.11 -24.75
N LEU A 300 24.77 14.81 -25.88
CA LEU A 300 25.02 14.27 -27.21
C LEU A 300 26.44 13.68 -27.29
N LEU A 301 26.53 12.45 -27.76
CA LEU A 301 27.78 11.76 -28.08
C LEU A 301 27.70 11.20 -29.50
N MET A 302 28.58 11.68 -30.38
CA MET A 302 28.67 11.18 -31.75
C MET A 302 29.43 9.87 -31.76
N MET A 303 28.87 8.85 -32.41
CA MET A 303 29.48 7.52 -32.51
C MET A 303 30.14 7.32 -33.88
N PRO A 304 31.08 6.36 -34.01
CA PRO A 304 31.89 6.21 -35.23
C PRO A 304 31.12 5.82 -36.50
N ASP A 305 29.92 5.23 -36.37
CA ASP A 305 29.16 4.64 -37.50
C ASP A 305 27.83 5.35 -37.77
N ASN A 306 27.86 6.69 -37.80
CA ASN A 306 26.72 7.55 -38.20
C ASN A 306 25.44 7.42 -37.34
N PHE A 307 25.60 6.99 -36.10
CA PHE A 307 24.58 7.12 -35.07
C PHE A 307 25.08 8.00 -33.93
N ASN A 308 24.16 8.55 -33.16
CA ASN A 308 24.43 9.38 -32.01
C ASN A 308 23.76 8.78 -30.78
N LEU A 309 24.37 9.00 -29.62
CA LEU A 309 23.77 8.71 -28.33
C LEU A 309 23.37 10.01 -27.65
N TYR A 310 22.21 9.99 -27.02
CA TYR A 310 21.83 10.97 -26.01
C TYR A 310 21.61 10.26 -24.69
N LEU A 311 21.99 10.93 -23.62
CA LEU A 311 21.65 10.53 -22.26
C LEU A 311 20.53 11.44 -21.80
N SER A 312 19.39 10.87 -21.43
CA SER A 312 18.27 11.66 -20.92
C SER A 312 18.54 12.16 -19.49
N VAL A 313 17.71 13.11 -19.03
CA VAL A 313 17.73 13.59 -17.63
C VAL A 313 17.53 12.44 -16.62
N TYR A 314 16.83 11.39 -17.03
CA TYR A 314 16.58 10.19 -16.21
C TYR A 314 17.61 9.08 -16.44
N GLN A 315 18.77 9.38 -17.02
CA GLN A 315 19.83 8.42 -17.32
C GLN A 315 19.44 7.30 -18.31
N GLY A 316 18.30 7.42 -19.01
CA GLY A 316 17.92 6.55 -20.13
C GLY A 316 18.71 6.89 -21.40
N ILE A 317 19.15 5.88 -22.15
CA ILE A 317 19.85 6.05 -23.43
C ILE A 317 18.84 6.24 -24.57
N ILE A 318 19.15 7.17 -25.47
CA ILE A 318 18.44 7.36 -26.73
C ILE A 318 19.44 7.21 -27.86
N ILE A 319 19.18 6.27 -28.77
CA ILE A 319 19.97 6.07 -29.99
C ILE A 319 19.29 6.85 -31.12
N HIS A 320 20.04 7.70 -31.80
CA HIS A 320 19.59 8.47 -32.94
C HIS A 320 20.38 8.10 -34.19
N TRP A 321 19.70 7.87 -35.30
CA TRP A 321 20.33 7.69 -36.61
C TRP A 321 19.46 8.29 -37.71
N LYS A 322 20.10 8.57 -38.85
CA LYS A 322 19.39 8.97 -40.06
C LYS A 322 19.21 7.78 -40.97
N ALA A 323 18.00 7.63 -41.52
CA ALA A 323 17.65 6.50 -42.38
C ALA A 323 16.72 6.93 -43.53
N ASP A 324 16.20 5.96 -44.27
CA ASP A 324 15.31 6.19 -45.40
C ASP A 324 14.06 6.98 -44.98
N GLN A 325 13.51 7.72 -45.94
CA GLN A 325 12.33 8.56 -45.72
C GLN A 325 11.14 7.72 -45.29
N ALA A 326 10.56 8.03 -44.13
CA ALA A 326 9.40 7.39 -43.55
C ALA A 326 8.39 8.43 -43.05
N ALA A 327 7.15 7.99 -42.83
CA ALA A 327 6.13 8.85 -42.24
C ALA A 327 6.54 9.22 -40.80
N ASN A 328 6.41 10.50 -40.46
CA ASN A 328 6.62 10.98 -39.09
C ASN A 328 5.66 10.27 -38.12
N GLY A 329 6.16 10.00 -36.92
CA GLY A 329 5.38 9.40 -35.85
C GLY A 329 6.01 8.13 -35.29
N GLN A 330 5.19 7.35 -34.60
CA GLN A 330 5.63 6.17 -33.86
C GLN A 330 5.77 4.95 -34.78
N LEU A 331 6.99 4.42 -34.87
CA LEU A 331 7.26 3.14 -35.54
C LEU A 331 7.07 1.95 -34.62
N TRP A 332 7.40 2.09 -33.33
CA TRP A 332 7.27 1.01 -32.35
C TRP A 332 6.96 1.55 -30.96
N SER A 333 6.14 0.84 -30.20
CA SER A 333 5.93 1.10 -28.78
C SER A 333 5.85 -0.19 -27.98
N LEU A 334 6.64 -0.25 -26.92
CA LEU A 334 6.61 -1.32 -25.94
C LEU A 334 5.29 -1.30 -25.13
N LEU A 335 4.72 -0.12 -24.91
CA LEU A 335 3.50 0.05 -24.13
C LEU A 335 2.30 -0.61 -24.81
N SER A 336 2.13 -0.39 -26.11
CA SER A 336 1.05 -1.00 -26.90
C SER A 336 1.43 -2.35 -27.51
N GLY A 337 2.71 -2.73 -27.48
CA GLY A 337 3.24 -3.91 -28.16
C GLY A 337 3.01 -3.90 -29.68
N SER A 338 2.75 -2.73 -30.25
CA SER A 338 2.30 -2.54 -31.63
C SER A 338 3.26 -1.65 -32.40
N GLY A 339 3.42 -1.95 -33.70
CA GLY A 339 4.33 -1.24 -34.60
C GLY A 339 5.14 -2.20 -35.47
N ASP A 340 6.23 -1.70 -36.05
CA ASP A 340 7.17 -2.50 -36.81
C ASP A 340 7.95 -3.45 -35.89
N LYS A 341 7.85 -4.74 -36.18
CA LYS A 341 8.55 -5.81 -35.44
C LYS A 341 10.06 -5.72 -35.59
N SER A 342 10.57 -5.12 -36.67
CA SER A 342 12.01 -4.90 -36.86
C SER A 342 12.60 -3.97 -35.78
N CYS A 343 11.77 -3.11 -35.20
CA CYS A 343 12.11 -2.16 -34.15
C CYS A 343 11.87 -2.70 -32.72
N GLN A 344 11.38 -3.93 -32.58
CA GLN A 344 10.99 -4.49 -31.28
C GLN A 344 12.18 -4.73 -30.34
N THR A 345 13.38 -4.92 -30.89
CA THR A 345 14.60 -5.24 -30.13
C THR A 345 15.83 -4.66 -30.81
N ILE A 346 16.77 -4.17 -30.01
CA ILE A 346 18.16 -4.04 -30.43
C ILE A 346 18.86 -5.38 -30.20
N SER A 347 19.44 -5.94 -31.26
CA SER A 347 20.18 -7.21 -31.18
C SER A 347 21.66 -6.98 -31.44
N PHE A 348 22.52 -7.70 -30.73
CA PHE A 348 23.97 -7.62 -30.87
C PHE A 348 24.52 -8.91 -31.47
N ASN A 349 25.72 -8.85 -32.06
CA ASN A 349 26.40 -10.06 -32.51
C ASN A 349 26.61 -11.11 -31.40
N LYS A 350 26.71 -10.67 -30.15
CA LYS A 350 26.81 -11.51 -28.96
C LYS A 350 26.11 -10.82 -27.78
N GLY A 351 25.42 -11.57 -26.95
CA GLY A 351 24.72 -11.05 -25.77
C GLY A 351 23.20 -11.08 -25.92
N GLU A 352 22.50 -10.58 -24.91
CA GLU A 352 21.04 -10.52 -24.91
C GLU A 352 20.54 -9.33 -25.72
N ALA A 353 19.35 -9.49 -26.31
CA ALA A 353 18.68 -8.42 -27.02
C ALA A 353 17.91 -7.54 -26.02
N ILE A 354 18.01 -6.22 -26.20
CA ILE A 354 17.37 -5.24 -25.31
C ILE A 354 16.15 -4.67 -26.03
N ARG A 355 15.08 -4.36 -25.28
CA ARG A 355 13.84 -3.81 -25.87
C ARG A 355 13.84 -2.29 -25.74
N PRO A 356 13.66 -1.53 -26.83
CA PRO A 356 13.36 -0.11 -26.72
C PRO A 356 11.95 0.08 -26.15
N ILE A 357 11.78 1.13 -25.36
CA ILE A 357 10.47 1.61 -24.90
C ILE A 357 9.64 2.06 -26.11
N GLY A 358 10.31 2.65 -27.09
CA GLY A 358 9.67 3.04 -28.34
C GLY A 358 10.65 3.57 -29.37
N VAL A 359 10.18 3.63 -30.62
CA VAL A 359 10.91 4.20 -31.75
C VAL A 359 10.02 5.22 -32.45
N LEU A 360 10.57 6.43 -32.64
CA LEU A 360 9.92 7.54 -33.33
C LEU A 360 10.73 7.96 -34.55
N VAL A 361 10.03 8.36 -35.61
CA VAL A 361 10.59 9.09 -36.75
C VAL A 361 10.14 10.54 -36.66
N ASP A 362 11.11 11.44 -36.77
CA ASP A 362 10.91 12.88 -36.88
C ASP A 362 11.56 13.40 -38.18
N ASN A 363 11.09 14.53 -38.69
CA ASN A 363 11.60 15.17 -39.93
C ASN A 363 11.79 14.21 -41.14
N GLY A 364 10.95 13.19 -41.23
CA GLY A 364 10.92 12.19 -42.30
C GLY A 364 12.08 11.19 -42.28
N SER A 365 13.17 11.45 -41.57
CA SER A 365 14.40 10.65 -41.68
C SER A 365 15.23 10.56 -40.40
N ASP A 366 14.84 11.26 -39.33
CA ASP A 366 15.52 11.21 -38.04
C ASP A 366 14.84 10.16 -37.15
N TYR A 367 15.52 9.04 -36.92
CA TYR A 367 15.00 7.94 -36.10
C TYR A 367 15.54 8.06 -34.68
N PHE A 368 14.66 7.88 -33.69
CA PHE A 368 15.00 7.91 -32.28
C PHE A 368 14.48 6.66 -31.59
N ALA A 369 15.38 5.84 -31.06
CA ALA A 369 15.03 4.70 -30.22
C ALA A 369 15.38 5.01 -28.76
N SER A 370 14.36 4.96 -27.90
CA SER A 370 14.49 5.28 -26.48
C SER A 370 14.49 4.00 -25.64
N PHE A 371 15.41 3.91 -24.68
CA PHE A 371 15.59 2.74 -23.82
C PHE A 371 15.31 3.06 -22.35
N SER A 372 15.00 2.03 -21.57
CA SER A 372 14.78 2.15 -20.13
C SER A 372 16.07 2.58 -19.41
N PRO A 373 15.99 3.49 -18.43
CA PRO A 373 17.11 3.78 -17.53
C PRO A 373 17.68 2.54 -16.83
N LEU A 374 16.84 1.52 -16.59
CA LEU A 374 17.27 0.26 -15.99
C LEU A 374 18.20 -0.54 -16.91
N ASP A 375 18.05 -0.37 -18.23
CA ASP A 375 18.83 -1.10 -19.24
C ASP A 375 20.07 -0.29 -19.68
N SER A 376 20.21 0.97 -19.26
CA SER A 376 21.27 1.88 -19.73
C SER A 376 22.67 1.34 -19.50
N LYS A 377 22.95 0.74 -18.34
CA LYS A 377 24.26 0.16 -18.03
C LYS A 377 24.59 -0.99 -18.97
N GLU A 378 23.67 -1.93 -19.12
CA GLU A 378 23.83 -3.08 -20.00
C GLU A 378 23.96 -2.66 -21.46
N LEU A 379 23.14 -1.72 -21.91
CA LEU A 379 23.16 -1.17 -23.25
C LEU A 379 24.48 -0.46 -23.57
N ILE A 380 24.99 0.41 -22.70
CA ILE A 380 26.27 1.09 -22.91
C ILE A 380 27.43 0.10 -22.92
N GLN A 381 27.42 -0.91 -22.05
CA GLN A 381 28.42 -1.98 -22.06
C GLN A 381 28.34 -2.79 -23.36
N ALA A 382 27.14 -3.08 -23.86
CA ALA A 382 26.96 -3.74 -25.13
C ALA A 382 27.50 -2.88 -26.29
N LEU A 383 27.18 -1.59 -26.32
CA LEU A 383 27.70 -0.67 -27.33
C LEU A 383 29.23 -0.51 -27.27
N ALA A 384 29.85 -0.63 -26.08
CA ALA A 384 31.30 -0.54 -25.93
C ALA A 384 32.03 -1.82 -26.33
N PHE A 385 31.54 -3.00 -25.93
CA PHE A 385 32.30 -4.24 -25.99
C PHE A 385 31.85 -5.22 -27.07
N ARG A 386 30.74 -4.96 -27.76
CA ARG A 386 30.24 -5.81 -28.85
C ARG A 386 30.75 -5.33 -30.22
N GLY A 387 30.57 -6.15 -31.24
CA GLY A 387 31.11 -5.87 -32.58
C GLY A 387 30.18 -5.06 -33.47
N ASN A 388 28.88 -5.38 -33.42
CA ASN A 388 27.84 -4.70 -34.16
C ASN A 388 26.49 -4.84 -33.44
N PHE A 389 25.53 -4.02 -33.82
CA PHE A 389 24.12 -4.17 -33.44
C PHE A 389 23.20 -3.97 -34.63
N SER A 390 21.98 -4.51 -34.51
CA SER A 390 20.90 -4.31 -35.46
C SER A 390 19.66 -3.75 -34.76
N LEU A 391 19.03 -2.74 -35.37
CA LEU A 391 17.82 -2.10 -34.86
C LEU A 391 16.96 -1.57 -36.02
N CYS A 392 15.65 -1.83 -36.01
CA CYS A 392 14.73 -1.38 -37.06
C CYS A 392 15.12 -1.82 -38.48
N GLY A 393 15.76 -2.99 -38.61
CA GLY A 393 16.28 -3.50 -39.89
C GLY A 393 17.62 -2.91 -40.33
N TYR A 394 18.18 -1.94 -39.61
CA TYR A 394 19.49 -1.35 -39.88
C TYR A 394 20.59 -2.02 -39.06
N ASN A 395 21.81 -2.09 -39.60
CA ASN A 395 22.98 -2.68 -38.96
C ASN A 395 24.07 -1.63 -38.76
N PHE A 396 24.66 -1.60 -37.57
CA PHE A 396 25.67 -0.62 -37.19
C PHE A 396 26.91 -1.31 -36.60
N SER A 397 28.08 -0.88 -37.04
CA SER A 397 29.38 -1.25 -36.51
C SER A 397 29.67 -0.52 -35.19
N LEU A 398 30.19 -1.26 -34.22
CA LEU A 398 30.62 -0.71 -32.92
C LEU A 398 32.13 -0.54 -32.81
N LYS A 399 32.84 -0.61 -33.94
CA LYS A 399 34.29 -0.45 -33.97
C LYS A 399 34.68 0.96 -33.51
N GLY A 400 35.42 1.04 -32.42
CA GLY A 400 35.87 2.31 -31.83
C GLY A 400 34.91 2.91 -30.80
N SER A 401 33.70 2.33 -30.62
CA SER A 401 32.71 2.79 -29.64
C SER A 401 33.26 2.81 -28.21
N GLN A 402 34.04 1.79 -27.82
CA GLN A 402 34.68 1.73 -26.49
C GLN A 402 35.54 2.97 -26.19
N ALA A 403 36.32 3.44 -27.16
CA ALA A 403 37.23 4.56 -26.96
C ALA A 403 36.47 5.89 -26.85
N VAL A 404 35.36 6.02 -27.57
CA VAL A 404 34.49 7.21 -27.52
C VAL A 404 33.73 7.26 -26.20
N LEU A 405 33.12 6.14 -25.79
CA LEU A 405 32.37 6.02 -24.55
C LEU A 405 33.26 6.21 -23.31
N GLY A 406 34.45 5.60 -23.29
CA GLY A 406 35.37 5.69 -22.16
C GLY A 406 36.02 7.06 -21.96
N LYS A 407 36.05 7.92 -22.99
CA LYS A 407 36.58 9.30 -22.88
C LYS A 407 35.54 10.32 -22.42
N ASN A 408 34.26 9.99 -22.52
CA ASN A 408 33.18 10.91 -22.15
C ASN A 408 32.83 10.75 -20.66
N SER A 409 32.90 11.84 -19.89
CA SER A 409 32.66 11.82 -18.44
C SER A 409 31.25 11.37 -18.04
N GLN A 410 30.26 11.50 -18.93
CA GLN A 410 28.88 11.09 -18.65
C GLN A 410 28.63 9.61 -18.96
N TYR A 411 29.39 9.03 -19.89
CA TYR A 411 29.19 7.63 -20.33
C TYR A 411 30.20 6.66 -19.71
N ALA A 412 31.39 7.13 -19.35
CA ALA A 412 32.42 6.33 -18.70
C ALA A 412 31.94 5.60 -17.43
N PRO A 413 31.11 6.20 -16.54
CA PRO A 413 30.63 5.51 -15.34
C PRO A 413 29.85 4.22 -15.61
N PHE A 414 29.20 4.08 -16.77
CA PHE A 414 28.48 2.85 -17.12
C PHE A 414 29.41 1.68 -17.48
N LEU A 415 30.69 1.95 -17.76
CA LEU A 415 31.70 0.95 -18.12
C LEU A 415 32.45 0.39 -16.91
N GLU A 416 32.32 1.02 -15.75
CA GLU A 416 32.93 0.54 -14.51
C GLU A 416 32.16 -0.69 -14.00
N LYS A 417 32.90 -1.73 -13.61
CA LYS A 417 32.32 -2.86 -12.86
C LYS A 417 32.01 -2.35 -11.46
N ASP A 418 30.81 -2.66 -10.96
CA ASP A 418 30.51 -2.47 -9.54
C ASP A 418 31.55 -3.29 -8.76
N ALA A 419 32.31 -2.61 -7.91
CA ALA A 419 33.39 -3.20 -7.12
C ALA A 419 32.85 -4.14 -6.03
#